data_AF-A0AA37LTJ7-F1
#
_entry.id   AF-A0AA37LTJ7-F1
#
_cell.length_a   1.000
_cell.length_b   1.000
_cell.length_c   1.000
_cell.angle_alpha   90.00
_cell.angle_beta   90.00
_cell.angle_gamma   90.00
#
_symmetry.space_group_name_H-M   'P 1'
#
loop_
_entity.id
_entity.type
_entity.pdbx_description
1 polymer ?
#
loop_
_entity_poly.entity_id
_entity_poly.type
_entity_poly.pdbx_seq_one_letter_code
_entity_poly.pdbx_strand_id
1 'polypeptide(L)'
;MATSLVDTTKSNNQLLLEDSFSEPKSPSGSVVDACAGKGIAEPSTDLASQQHRGLDGLRNKRDGRFENIRSKFARQKDQSQQHFERRRALVKESYANGICCCTFKLFFEQSLRRELEGIYKREKNGMDVLLEGERIERGLVERKYEDWERNYIRECRKEWTKKYPATPFWYDGPGAVS
;
A
#
# COMPACT_ATOMS: atom_id res chain seq x y z
N MET A 1 47.40 -22.45 -11.92
CA MET A 1 46.93 -22.22 -10.53
C MET A 1 46.06 -20.98 -10.51
N ALA A 2 45.01 -21.04 -9.69
CA ALA A 2 44.06 -19.97 -9.34
C ALA A 2 43.01 -19.57 -10.40
N THR A 3 41.82 -20.10 -10.16
CA THR A 3 40.48 -19.76 -10.69
C THR A 3 40.05 -18.34 -10.29
N SER A 4 39.38 -17.62 -11.19
CA SER A 4 38.54 -16.47 -10.84
C SER A 4 37.10 -16.76 -11.29
N LEU A 5 36.27 -17.13 -10.30
CA LEU A 5 34.83 -17.18 -10.39
C LEU A 5 34.31 -15.75 -10.51
N VAL A 6 33.83 -15.37 -11.69
CA VAL A 6 32.95 -14.22 -11.83
C VAL A 6 31.56 -14.68 -11.39
N ASP A 7 31.29 -14.50 -10.10
CA ASP A 7 29.95 -14.57 -9.53
C ASP A 7 29.10 -13.46 -10.18
N THR A 8 28.47 -13.81 -11.29
CA THR A 8 27.37 -13.04 -11.84
C THR A 8 26.16 -13.33 -10.97
N THR A 9 26.07 -12.63 -9.85
CA THR A 9 24.84 -12.59 -9.06
C THR A 9 23.77 -11.96 -9.94
N LYS A 10 23.04 -12.84 -10.62
CA LYS A 10 21.72 -12.58 -11.18
C LYS A 10 20.93 -11.87 -10.10
N SER A 11 20.71 -10.58 -10.32
CA SER A 11 19.70 -9.78 -9.65
C SER A 11 18.34 -10.41 -9.95
N ASN A 12 18.01 -11.46 -9.20
CA ASN A 12 16.66 -11.98 -9.08
C ASN A 12 15.90 -11.06 -8.13
N ASN A 13 15.74 -9.79 -8.53
CA ASN A 13 14.62 -8.97 -8.08
C ASN A 13 13.42 -9.31 -8.96
N GLN A 14 13.06 -10.60 -9.02
CA GLN A 14 11.68 -10.98 -9.32
C GLN A 14 10.88 -10.62 -8.07
N LEU A 15 10.52 -9.34 -8.00
CA LEU A 15 9.41 -8.89 -7.18
C LEU A 15 8.18 -9.53 -7.82
N LEU A 16 7.91 -10.76 -7.40
CA LEU A 16 6.77 -11.56 -7.78
C LEU A 16 5.54 -10.89 -7.14
N LEU A 17 5.16 -9.75 -7.72
CA LEU A 17 3.96 -8.99 -7.42
C LEU A 17 2.80 -9.59 -8.23
N GLU A 18 2.73 -10.92 -8.29
CA GLU A 18 1.46 -11.60 -8.51
C GLU A 18 0.77 -11.72 -7.16
N ASP A 19 0.36 -10.58 -6.60
CA ASP A 19 -0.75 -10.62 -5.65
C ASP A 19 -1.97 -10.19 -6.46
N SER A 20 -2.51 -11.19 -7.16
CA SER A 20 -3.67 -11.04 -8.03
C SER A 20 -4.71 -10.21 -7.29
N PHE A 21 -5.08 -9.10 -7.92
CA PHE A 21 -6.06 -8.15 -7.46
C PHE A 21 -7.48 -8.74 -7.59
N SER A 22 -7.65 -10.00 -7.20
CA SER A 22 -8.88 -10.74 -7.28
C SER A 22 -9.93 -10.07 -6.39
N GLU A 23 -11.07 -9.75 -6.98
CA GLU A 23 -12.25 -9.36 -6.22
C GLU A 23 -12.49 -10.42 -5.14
N PRO A 24 -12.66 -10.03 -3.86
CA PRO A 24 -13.03 -11.00 -2.85
C PRO A 24 -14.32 -11.65 -3.35
N LYS A 25 -14.25 -12.98 -3.56
CA LYS A 25 -15.42 -13.75 -3.95
C LYS A 25 -16.53 -13.36 -3.00
N SER A 26 -17.65 -12.84 -3.54
CA SER A 26 -18.91 -12.80 -2.81
C SER A 26 -19.07 -14.15 -2.13
N PRO A 27 -19.58 -14.22 -0.89
CA PRO A 27 -19.87 -15.50 -0.28
C PRO A 27 -20.86 -16.22 -1.20
N SER A 28 -20.33 -17.10 -2.06
CA SER A 28 -21.11 -17.96 -2.91
C SER A 28 -21.80 -18.88 -1.94
N GLY A 29 -23.11 -18.66 -1.75
CA GLY A 29 -23.94 -19.52 -0.95
C GLY A 29 -23.73 -20.97 -1.35
N SER A 30 -23.11 -21.74 -0.47
CA SER A 30 -23.09 -23.19 -0.48
C SER A 30 -22.61 -23.65 0.88
N VAL A 31 -23.46 -23.47 1.88
CA VAL A 31 -23.49 -24.44 2.98
C VAL A 31 -24.92 -24.94 3.08
N VAL A 32 -25.00 -26.27 3.04
CA VAL A 32 -26.13 -27.15 3.40
C VAL A 32 -27.15 -27.43 2.29
N ASP A 33 -26.91 -28.54 1.59
CA ASP A 33 -27.99 -29.48 1.30
C ASP A 33 -27.97 -30.57 2.39
N ALA A 34 -29.14 -31.15 2.66
CA ALA A 34 -29.48 -32.12 3.72
C ALA A 34 -29.81 -31.55 5.12
N CYS A 35 -31.04 -31.05 5.27
CA CYS A 35 -32.09 -31.79 5.98
C CYS A 35 -33.43 -31.03 5.93
N ALA A 36 -34.42 -31.66 5.31
CA ALA A 36 -35.78 -31.17 5.18
C ALA A 36 -36.43 -30.92 6.55
N GLY A 37 -36.85 -29.68 6.80
CA GLY A 37 -37.62 -29.30 7.97
C GLY A 37 -38.09 -27.85 7.90
N LYS A 38 -39.37 -27.66 7.53
CA LYS A 38 -40.20 -26.45 7.73
C LYS A 38 -39.47 -25.10 7.90
N GLY A 39 -39.49 -24.29 6.84
CA GLY A 39 -40.00 -22.91 6.86
C GLY A 39 -39.70 -21.99 8.06
N ILE A 40 -38.49 -22.01 8.62
CA ILE A 40 -38.03 -20.92 9.48
C ILE A 40 -37.22 -19.99 8.57
N ALA A 41 -37.84 -18.89 8.15
CA ALA A 41 -37.09 -17.80 7.54
C ALA A 41 -35.96 -17.41 8.50
N GLU A 42 -34.71 -17.39 8.01
CA GLU A 42 -33.60 -16.84 8.81
C GLU A 42 -34.03 -15.47 9.37
N PRO A 43 -33.72 -15.16 10.64
CA PRO A 43 -33.95 -13.82 11.17
C PRO A 43 -33.19 -12.79 10.32
N SER A 44 -33.83 -11.66 10.00
CA SER A 44 -33.15 -10.56 9.27
C SER A 44 -31.88 -10.08 9.96
N THR A 45 -31.80 -10.23 11.29
CA THR A 45 -30.64 -9.94 12.13
C THR A 45 -29.42 -10.81 11.80
N ASP A 46 -29.62 -12.07 11.43
CA ASP A 46 -28.53 -13.01 11.11
C ASP A 46 -27.91 -12.69 9.76
N LEU A 47 -28.75 -12.40 8.75
CA LEU A 47 -28.28 -11.95 7.44
C LEU A 47 -27.55 -10.60 7.54
N ALA A 48 -28.12 -9.63 8.28
CA ALA A 48 -27.47 -8.34 8.50
C ALA A 48 -26.09 -8.53 9.13
N SER A 49 -26.01 -9.36 10.18
CA SER A 49 -24.74 -9.66 10.86
C SER A 49 -23.72 -10.32 9.93
N GLN A 50 -24.15 -11.22 9.04
CA GLN A 50 -23.29 -11.84 8.04
C GLN A 50 -22.77 -10.82 7.02
N GLN A 51 -23.65 -9.97 6.49
CA GLN A 51 -23.31 -8.95 5.50
C GLN A 51 -22.40 -7.87 6.11
N HIS A 52 -22.63 -7.45 7.35
CA HIS A 52 -21.74 -6.58 8.11
C HIS A 52 -20.34 -7.17 8.24
N ARG A 53 -20.22 -8.44 8.67
CA ARG A 53 -18.92 -9.12 8.79
C ARG A 53 -18.17 -9.20 7.46
N GLY A 54 -18.88 -9.41 6.35
CA GLY A 54 -18.27 -9.41 5.03
C GLY A 54 -17.75 -8.03 4.63
N LEU A 55 -18.51 -6.97 4.91
CA LEU A 55 -18.10 -5.60 4.66
C LEU A 55 -16.90 -5.19 5.52
N ASP A 56 -16.89 -5.55 6.80
CA ASP A 56 -15.75 -5.31 7.69
C ASP A 56 -14.51 -6.08 7.23
N GLY A 57 -14.69 -7.31 6.76
CA GLY A 57 -13.62 -8.09 6.14
C GLY A 57 -13.02 -7.40 4.91
N LEU A 58 -13.84 -6.74 4.09
CA LEU A 58 -13.38 -5.95 2.95
C LEU A 58 -12.56 -4.72 3.39
N ARG A 59 -13.06 -3.99 4.39
CA ARG A 59 -12.37 -2.82 4.97
C ARG A 59 -11.06 -3.18 5.64
N ASN A 60 -11.02 -4.27 6.41
CA ASN A 60 -9.80 -4.78 7.03
C ASN A 60 -8.73 -5.13 5.98
N LYS A 61 -9.13 -5.73 4.84
CA LYS A 61 -8.21 -5.99 3.73
C LYS A 61 -7.68 -4.70 3.09
N ARG A 62 -8.52 -3.68 2.92
CA ARG A 62 -8.11 -2.35 2.44
C ARG A 62 -7.07 -1.74 3.37
N ASP A 63 -7.36 -1.72 4.67
CA ASP A 63 -6.52 -1.08 5.66
C ASP A 63 -5.17 -1.81 5.79
N GLY A 64 -5.17 -3.15 5.70
CA GLY A 64 -3.94 -3.95 5.59
C GLY A 64 -3.11 -3.62 4.35
N ARG A 65 -3.74 -3.33 3.20
CA ARG A 65 -3.03 -2.87 1.99
C ARG A 65 -2.43 -1.48 2.18
N PHE A 66 -3.14 -0.56 2.80
CA PHE A 66 -2.60 0.77 3.12
C PHE A 66 -1.39 0.68 4.04
N GLU A 67 -1.44 -0.16 5.07
CA GLU A 67 -0.31 -0.33 5.98
C GLU A 67 0.91 -0.94 5.28
N ASN A 68 0.70 -1.90 4.37
CA ASN A 68 1.77 -2.46 3.55
C ASN A 68 2.42 -1.39 2.65
N ILE A 69 1.62 -0.53 2.01
CA ILE A 69 2.13 0.59 1.20
C ILE A 69 2.94 1.54 2.08
N ARG A 70 2.38 1.98 3.21
CA ARG A 70 3.05 2.86 4.17
C ARG A 70 4.39 2.31 4.62
N SER A 71 4.41 1.04 5.01
CA SER A 71 5.63 0.33 5.45
C SER A 71 6.67 0.22 4.35
N LYS A 72 6.25 -0.08 3.11
CA LYS A 72 7.14 -0.15 1.94
C LYS A 72 7.81 1.21 1.68
N PHE A 73 7.05 2.29 1.62
CA PHE A 73 7.59 3.61 1.34
C PHE A 73 8.41 4.17 2.51
N ALA A 74 8.05 3.88 3.77
CA ALA A 74 8.87 4.21 4.93
C ALA A 74 10.27 3.61 4.82
N ARG A 75 10.37 2.30 4.52
CA ARG A 75 11.67 1.62 4.33
C ARG A 75 12.49 2.23 3.19
N GLN A 76 11.84 2.59 2.08
CA GLN A 76 12.53 3.23 0.94
C GLN A 76 13.04 4.63 1.29
N LYS A 77 12.27 5.42 2.04
CA LYS A 77 12.69 6.74 2.54
C LYS A 77 13.91 6.59 3.46
N ASP A 78 13.89 5.65 4.39
CA ASP A 78 15.02 5.41 5.30
C ASP A 78 16.29 4.99 4.54
N GLN A 79 16.17 4.07 3.58
CA GLN A 79 17.30 3.64 2.74
C GLN A 79 17.87 4.78 1.90
N SER A 80 16.99 5.60 1.31
CA SER A 80 17.38 6.78 0.54
C SER A 80 18.13 7.78 1.41
N GLN A 81 17.61 8.09 2.60
CA GLN A 81 18.23 9.02 3.53
C GLN A 81 19.63 8.52 3.95
N GLN A 82 19.74 7.25 4.35
CA GLN A 82 21.05 6.67 4.70
C GLN A 82 22.04 6.71 3.53
N HIS A 83 21.58 6.46 2.30
CA HIS A 83 22.44 6.57 1.11
C HIS A 83 22.99 7.98 0.94
N PHE A 84 22.14 9.00 1.04
CA PHE A 84 22.55 10.39 0.89
C PHE A 84 23.40 10.89 2.06
N GLU A 85 23.14 10.44 3.28
CA GLU A 85 23.99 10.69 4.46
C GLU A 85 25.41 10.15 4.25
N ARG A 86 25.54 8.89 3.84
CA ARG A 86 26.85 8.29 3.54
C ARG A 86 27.56 9.05 2.42
N ARG A 87 26.83 9.43 1.37
CA ARG A 87 27.40 10.18 0.24
C ARG A 87 27.91 11.55 0.66
N ARG A 88 27.17 12.28 1.51
CA ARG A 88 27.64 13.55 2.09
C ARG A 88 28.91 13.36 2.93
N ALA A 89 28.96 12.30 3.74
CA ALA A 89 30.13 11.99 4.57
C ALA A 89 31.37 11.73 3.70
N LEU A 90 31.25 10.89 2.67
CA LEU A 90 32.34 10.58 1.73
C LEU A 90 32.86 11.82 1.00
N VAL A 91 31.97 12.71 0.55
CA VAL A 91 32.38 13.95 -0.11
C VAL A 91 33.12 14.86 0.88
N LYS A 92 32.62 15.03 2.12
CA LYS A 92 33.31 15.83 3.14
C LYS A 92 34.70 15.27 3.45
N GLU A 93 34.82 13.95 3.58
CA GLU A 93 36.09 13.27 3.82
C GLU A 93 37.06 13.43 2.66
N SER A 94 36.61 13.26 1.42
CA SER A 94 37.43 13.44 0.22
C SER A 94 38.02 14.85 0.12
N TYR A 95 37.22 15.89 0.38
CA TYR A 95 37.72 17.27 0.38
C TYR A 95 38.63 17.55 1.57
N ALA A 96 38.36 17.00 2.76
CA ALA A 96 39.25 17.13 3.91
C ALA A 96 40.64 16.54 3.63
N ASN A 97 40.69 15.38 2.98
CA ASN A 97 41.94 14.70 2.62
C ASN A 97 42.67 15.35 1.43
N GLY A 98 41.97 16.12 0.59
CA GLY A 98 42.53 16.81 -0.58
C GLY A 98 43.13 18.20 -0.31
N ILE A 99 42.89 18.79 0.87
CA ILE A 99 43.42 20.12 1.23
C ILE A 99 44.90 19.98 1.65
N CYS A 100 45.79 19.99 0.66
CA CYS A 100 47.25 19.97 0.89
C CYS A 100 47.86 21.39 0.96
N CYS A 101 47.17 22.43 0.48
CA CYS A 101 47.70 23.81 0.42
C CYS A 101 46.67 24.86 0.87
N CYS A 102 47.07 25.73 1.81
CA CYS A 102 46.23 26.80 2.37
C CYS A 102 45.77 27.84 1.33
N THR A 103 46.54 28.04 0.26
CA THR A 103 46.29 29.04 -0.79
C THR A 103 45.03 28.80 -1.60
N PHE A 104 44.59 27.54 -1.74
CA PHE A 104 43.37 27.20 -2.48
C PHE A 104 42.17 26.89 -1.59
N LYS A 105 42.29 27.04 -0.27
CA LYS A 105 41.29 26.64 0.71
C LYS A 105 39.88 27.18 0.39
N LEU A 106 39.77 28.45 0.02
CA LEU A 106 38.48 29.07 -0.33
C LEU A 106 37.84 28.45 -1.58
N PHE A 107 38.63 28.13 -2.61
CA PHE A 107 38.14 27.48 -3.83
C PHE A 107 37.67 26.04 -3.56
N PHE A 108 38.40 25.30 -2.72
CA PHE A 108 38.00 23.97 -2.28
C PHE A 108 36.72 24.00 -1.43
N GLU A 109 36.61 24.93 -0.48
CA GLU A 109 35.39 25.11 0.32
C GLU A 109 34.17 25.46 -0.54
N GLN A 110 34.35 26.32 -1.54
CA GLN A 110 33.25 26.68 -2.45
C GLN A 110 32.82 25.51 -3.34
N SER A 111 33.78 24.70 -3.81
CA SER A 111 33.51 23.49 -4.58
C SER A 111 32.78 22.44 -3.74
N LEU A 112 33.23 22.21 -2.51
CA LEU A 112 32.56 21.34 -1.53
C LEU A 112 31.10 21.78 -1.28
N ARG A 113 30.87 23.08 -1.09
CA ARG A 113 29.51 23.62 -0.88
C ARG A 113 28.60 23.30 -2.07
N ARG A 114 29.05 23.56 -3.30
CA ARG A 114 28.27 23.28 -4.52
C ARG A 114 27.96 21.80 -4.68
N GLU A 115 28.93 20.93 -4.36
CA GLU A 115 28.73 19.49 -4.48
C GLU A 115 27.74 18.96 -3.43
N LEU A 116 27.85 19.42 -2.18
CA LEU A 116 26.89 19.10 -1.13
C LEU A 116 25.49 19.61 -1.47
N GLU A 117 25.36 20.82 -1.99
CA GLU A 117 24.08 21.37 -2.45
C GLU A 117 23.45 20.50 -3.55
N GLY A 118 24.27 20.03 -4.51
CA GLY A 118 23.83 19.08 -5.53
C GLY A 118 23.38 17.72 -4.94
N ILE A 119 23.96 17.29 -3.82
CA ILE A 119 23.52 16.09 -3.10
C ILE A 119 22.16 16.35 -2.41
N TYR A 120 22.03 17.45 -1.66
CA TYR A 120 20.77 17.81 -1.00
C TYR A 120 19.62 17.98 -1.98
N LYS A 121 19.86 18.61 -3.14
CA LYS A 121 18.84 18.75 -4.18
C LYS A 121 18.38 17.39 -4.73
N ARG A 122 19.32 16.46 -4.94
CA ARG A 122 18.99 15.09 -5.40
C ARG A 122 18.23 14.30 -4.34
N GLU A 123 18.63 14.42 -3.07
CA GLU A 123 17.92 13.81 -1.95
C GLU A 123 16.47 14.31 -1.87
N LYS A 124 16.28 15.64 -1.89
CA LYS A 124 14.95 16.24 -1.87
C LYS A 124 14.08 15.74 -3.02
N ASN A 125 14.58 15.79 -4.26
CA ASN A 125 13.86 15.30 -5.42
C ASN A 125 13.51 13.80 -5.29
N GLY A 126 14.43 12.99 -4.76
CA GLY A 126 14.18 11.57 -4.50
C GLY A 126 13.08 11.35 -3.47
N MET A 127 13.06 12.14 -2.39
CA MET A 127 12.00 12.07 -1.37
C MET A 127 10.64 12.50 -1.93
N ASP A 128 10.60 13.56 -2.75
CA ASP A 128 9.38 14.03 -3.39
C ASP A 128 8.78 12.93 -4.30
N VAL A 129 9.63 12.23 -5.07
CA VAL A 129 9.21 11.08 -5.90
C VAL A 129 8.66 9.93 -5.04
N LEU A 130 9.28 9.62 -3.90
CA LEU A 130 8.79 8.57 -3.01
C LEU A 130 7.44 8.94 -2.39
N LEU A 131 7.25 10.20 -1.98
CA LEU A 131 5.97 10.69 -1.45
C LEU A 131 4.86 10.63 -2.50
N GLU A 132 5.17 11.03 -3.73
CA GLU A 132 4.21 10.96 -4.83
C GLU A 132 3.87 9.50 -5.20
N GLY A 133 4.87 8.61 -5.19
CA GLY A 133 4.65 7.18 -5.38
C GLY A 133 3.73 6.58 -4.31
N GLU A 134 3.93 6.93 -3.03
CA GLU A 134 3.07 6.51 -1.92
C GLU A 134 1.62 6.97 -2.14
N ARG A 135 1.44 8.23 -2.55
CA ARG A 135 0.14 8.83 -2.86
C ARG A 135 -0.57 8.09 -3.98
N ILE A 136 0.13 7.79 -5.07
CA ILE A 136 -0.42 7.09 -6.24
C ILE A 136 -0.85 5.67 -5.87
N GLU A 137 0.03 4.89 -5.22
CA GLU A 137 -0.28 3.51 -4.83
C GLU A 137 -1.47 3.45 -3.87
N ARG A 138 -1.51 4.35 -2.88
CA ARG A 138 -2.65 4.46 -1.95
C ARG A 138 -3.94 4.81 -2.69
N GLY A 139 -3.91 5.81 -3.58
CA GLY A 139 -5.09 6.22 -4.34
C GLY A 139 -5.61 5.17 -5.33
N LEU A 140 -4.76 4.25 -5.80
CA LEU A 140 -5.19 3.09 -6.57
C LEU A 140 -5.95 2.07 -5.71
N VAL A 141 -5.44 1.79 -4.50
CA VAL A 141 -6.12 0.90 -3.55
C VAL A 141 -7.46 1.50 -3.11
N GLU A 142 -7.50 2.78 -2.79
CA GLU A 142 -8.71 3.48 -2.33
C GLU A 142 -9.85 3.36 -3.36
N ARG A 143 -9.62 3.81 -4.60
CA ARG A 143 -10.62 3.72 -5.68
C ARG A 143 -11.12 2.29 -5.90
N LYS A 144 -10.22 1.31 -5.86
CA LYS A 144 -10.57 -0.09 -6.09
C LYS A 144 -11.46 -0.65 -4.98
N TYR A 145 -11.13 -0.36 -3.72
CA TYR A 145 -11.93 -0.83 -2.59
C TYR A 145 -13.26 -0.08 -2.48
N GLU A 146 -13.33 1.20 -2.89
CA GLU A 146 -14.60 1.91 -3.04
C GLU A 146 -15.51 1.24 -4.07
N ASP A 147 -14.98 0.82 -5.23
CA ASP A 147 -15.74 0.07 -6.24
C ASP A 147 -16.24 -1.27 -5.68
N TRP A 148 -15.38 -2.00 -4.98
CA TRP A 148 -15.73 -3.27 -4.36
C TRP A 148 -16.78 -3.12 -3.25
N GLU A 149 -16.65 -2.10 -2.40
CA GLU A 149 -17.60 -1.81 -1.34
C GLU A 149 -18.97 -1.45 -1.91
N ARG A 150 -19.01 -0.60 -2.94
CA ARG A 150 -20.25 -0.27 -3.67
C ARG A 150 -20.90 -1.51 -4.30
N ASN A 151 -20.12 -2.36 -4.95
CA ASN A 151 -20.63 -3.60 -5.55
C ASN A 151 -21.16 -4.56 -4.47
N TYR A 152 -20.43 -4.74 -3.37
CA TYR A 152 -20.81 -5.59 -2.26
C TYR A 152 -22.14 -5.14 -1.65
N ILE A 153 -22.27 -3.85 -1.34
CA ILE A 153 -23.49 -3.26 -0.78
C ILE A 153 -24.67 -3.44 -1.75
N ARG A 154 -24.46 -3.27 -3.06
CA ARG A 154 -25.51 -3.48 -4.07
C ARG A 154 -26.02 -4.92 -4.08
N GLU A 155 -25.12 -5.91 -4.03
CA GLU A 155 -25.55 -7.32 -3.99
C GLU A 155 -26.22 -7.68 -2.66
N CYS A 156 -25.71 -7.18 -1.53
CA CYS A 156 -26.36 -7.34 -0.23
C CYS A 156 -27.78 -6.77 -0.21
N ARG A 157 -27.99 -5.59 -0.83
CA ARG A 157 -29.32 -4.99 -0.96
C ARG A 157 -30.27 -5.86 -1.78
N LYS A 158 -29.83 -6.38 -2.93
CA LYS A 158 -30.66 -7.27 -3.76
C LYS A 158 -31.09 -8.52 -2.99
N GLU A 159 -30.16 -9.14 -2.27
CA GLU A 159 -30.48 -10.30 -1.42
C GLU A 159 -31.46 -9.92 -0.30
N TRP A 160 -31.22 -8.79 0.35
CA TRP A 160 -32.07 -8.27 1.42
C TRP A 160 -33.50 -8.03 0.95
N THR A 161 -33.69 -7.29 -0.15
CA THR A 161 -35.02 -7.02 -0.72
C THR A 161 -35.73 -8.30 -1.14
N LYS A 162 -34.98 -9.33 -1.58
CA LYS A 162 -35.56 -10.64 -1.93
C LYS A 162 -36.04 -11.41 -0.70
N LYS A 163 -35.26 -11.44 0.39
CA LYS A 163 -35.62 -12.19 1.61
C LYS A 163 -36.60 -11.42 2.52
N TYR A 164 -36.47 -10.09 2.58
CA TYR A 164 -37.22 -9.20 3.49
C TYR A 164 -37.73 -7.94 2.76
N PRO A 165 -38.71 -8.06 1.84
CA PRO A 165 -39.15 -6.94 1.00
C PRO A 165 -39.78 -5.77 1.78
N ALA A 166 -40.36 -6.05 2.95
CA ALA A 166 -40.98 -5.03 3.81
C ALA A 166 -40.02 -4.45 4.85
N THR A 167 -38.79 -4.97 4.95
CA THR A 167 -37.80 -4.53 5.94
C THR A 167 -36.78 -3.59 5.27
N PRO A 168 -36.57 -2.37 5.79
CA PRO A 168 -35.53 -1.48 5.27
C PRO A 168 -34.16 -2.15 5.27
N PHE A 169 -33.33 -1.81 4.28
CA PHE A 169 -31.98 -2.33 4.21
C PHE A 169 -31.14 -1.76 5.35
N TRP A 170 -30.45 -2.64 6.09
CA TRP A 170 -29.70 -2.27 7.29
C TRP A 170 -28.64 -1.18 7.08
N TYR A 171 -28.11 -1.04 5.86
CA TYR A 171 -27.08 -0.05 5.53
C TYR A 171 -27.63 1.37 5.38
N ASP A 172 -28.94 1.53 5.16
CA ASP A 172 -29.51 2.82 4.77
C ASP A 172 -29.73 3.80 5.94
N GLY A 173 -29.38 3.38 7.16
CA GLY A 173 -29.49 4.19 8.37
C GLY A 173 -30.94 4.48 8.79
N PRO A 174 -31.15 4.91 10.04
CA PRO A 174 -32.47 5.30 10.51
C PRO A 174 -32.88 6.63 9.86
N GLY A 175 -33.62 6.57 8.74
CA GLY A 175 -34.12 7.75 8.04
C GLY A 175 -34.32 7.57 6.54
N ALA A 176 -33.78 6.51 5.94
CA ALA A 176 -34.04 6.16 4.54
C ALA A 176 -35.37 5.42 4.42
N VAL A 177 -36.47 6.14 4.61
CA VAL A 177 -37.78 5.70 4.17
C VAL A 177 -38.03 6.36 2.81
N SER A 178 -38.39 5.54 1.82
CA SER A 178 -38.61 5.92 0.41
C SER A 178 -39.55 7.09 0.22
#